data_AF-A0A7S2UFZ0-F1
#
_entry.id   AF-A0A7S2UFZ0-F1
#
_cell.length_a   1.000
_cell.length_b   1.000
_cell.length_c   1.000
_cell.angle_alpha   90.00
_cell.angle_beta   90.00
_cell.angle_gamma   90.00
#
_symmetry.space_group_name_H-M   'P 1'
#
loop_
_entity.id
_entity.type
_entity.pdbx_description
1 polymer ?
#
loop_
_entity_poly.entity_id
_entity_poly.type
_entity_poly.pdbx_seq_one_letter_code
_entity_poly.pdbx_strand_id
1 'polypeptide(L)'
;NGQRYASIVTPKVATIAKNIFNCQTLEGAQLENQPTGDDSCYGDHWDERLYYPEAMSGVISPHTNVLSPLTLALMEDSGWYKANYTMASSSPWGMNASCDFVTEPCLVESANGATSVPDYGRGYFCQRPSARGCSPTHTHKASCSMADHSMSFPPTNIPARFQYFSDPNIGGSQQNDFCPVYGSNYDQKSAEELACDGGDPPFVNIYSEEYGENSICVESSSGEGKCHIHACIKDDMVVKIQYLGEWLTCNYDFEELTIRLTTGLTSRLTCPRLTAVCPDMICPFNCAGRGVCNYEHVQNGTKKAPRCECFDSSDTSEACSSSLIPDGKWLQDDSGLMDNIRSSFLDPLVAVFVSDPNDWETASYAWCAGLLVIFLAMICCICSSCWPGKKKPQYERQSRY
;
A
#
# COMPACT_ATOMS: atom_id res chain seq x y z
N ASN A 1 13.02 -2.47 -17.81
CA ASN A 1 11.97 -3.52 -17.66
C ASN A 1 10.65 -3.22 -18.41
N GLY A 2 10.52 -2.11 -19.15
CA GLY A 2 9.47 -1.93 -20.18
C GLY A 2 8.02 -1.71 -19.69
N GLN A 3 7.72 -1.95 -18.42
CA GLN A 3 6.48 -1.50 -17.79
C GLN A 3 6.51 0.02 -17.68
N ARG A 4 5.39 0.65 -18.02
CA ARG A 4 5.16 2.06 -17.82
C ARG A 4 4.17 2.18 -16.68
N TYR A 5 4.52 2.95 -15.68
CA TYR A 5 3.64 3.32 -14.59
C TYR A 5 3.70 4.83 -14.44
N ALA A 6 2.68 5.40 -13.81
CA ALA A 6 2.71 6.75 -13.31
C ALA A 6 3.05 6.74 -11.82
N SER A 7 3.56 7.84 -11.29
CA SER A 7 3.79 7.98 -9.86
C SER A 7 3.39 9.36 -9.40
N ILE A 8 2.84 9.44 -8.19
CA ILE A 8 2.65 10.69 -7.49
C ILE A 8 3.95 11.02 -6.78
N VAL A 9 4.61 12.09 -7.24
CA VAL A 9 5.92 12.54 -6.75
C VAL A 9 5.81 13.78 -5.86
N THR A 10 4.61 14.09 -5.37
CA THR A 10 4.40 15.25 -4.48
C THR A 10 5.14 15.04 -3.16
N PRO A 11 5.60 16.11 -2.48
CA PRO A 11 6.59 15.98 -1.41
C PRO A 11 6.19 15.06 -0.25
N LYS A 12 4.95 15.11 0.24
CA LYS A 12 4.53 14.25 1.36
C LYS A 12 4.29 12.83 0.90
N VAL A 13 3.71 12.64 -0.28
CA VAL A 13 3.50 11.30 -0.86
C VAL A 13 4.84 10.59 -1.05
N ALA A 14 5.82 11.28 -1.66
CA ALA A 14 7.17 10.74 -1.84
C ALA A 14 7.85 10.44 -0.50
N THR A 15 7.73 11.34 0.48
CA THR A 15 8.30 11.13 1.82
C THR A 15 7.69 9.91 2.51
N ILE A 16 6.38 9.76 2.46
CA ILE A 16 5.69 8.61 3.08
C ILE A 16 6.05 7.31 2.35
N ALA A 17 6.09 7.29 1.01
CA ALA A 17 6.50 6.11 0.26
C ALA A 17 7.93 5.67 0.62
N LYS A 18 8.88 6.61 0.70
CA LYS A 18 10.25 6.35 1.16
C LYS A 18 10.29 5.76 2.57
N ASN A 19 9.49 6.33 3.47
CA ASN A 19 9.42 5.90 4.87
C ASN A 19 8.83 4.50 5.00
N ILE A 20 7.72 4.17 4.32
CA ILE A 20 7.10 2.84 4.37
C ILE A 20 8.13 1.76 4.05
N PHE A 21 8.77 1.83 2.88
CA PHE A 21 9.67 0.77 2.42
C PHE A 21 11.08 0.82 3.01
N ASN A 22 11.44 1.89 3.75
CA ASN A 22 12.82 2.21 4.06
C ASN A 22 13.69 2.30 2.79
N CYS A 23 13.21 3.03 1.79
CA CYS A 23 13.88 3.19 0.50
C CYS A 23 13.94 4.66 0.09
N GLN A 24 15.03 5.35 0.46
CA GLN A 24 15.17 6.80 0.27
C GLN A 24 15.38 7.22 -1.19
N THR A 25 15.67 6.28 -2.08
CA THR A 25 15.82 6.51 -3.53
C THR A 25 14.49 6.51 -4.29
N LEU A 26 13.36 6.19 -3.64
CA LEU A 26 12.04 6.25 -4.30
C LEU A 26 11.67 7.70 -4.64
N GLU A 27 11.21 7.93 -5.86
CA GLU A 27 10.82 9.28 -6.30
C GLU A 27 9.40 9.65 -5.87
N GLY A 28 8.53 8.66 -5.62
CA GLY A 28 7.13 8.86 -5.33
C GLY A 28 6.41 7.55 -5.03
N ALA A 29 5.08 7.61 -5.02
CA ALA A 29 4.23 6.44 -4.90
C ALA A 29 3.66 6.04 -6.26
N GLN A 30 3.81 4.77 -6.63
CA GLN A 30 3.33 4.26 -7.91
C GLN A 30 1.81 4.15 -7.93
N LEU A 31 1.23 4.50 -9.08
CA LEU A 31 -0.17 4.30 -9.36
C LEU A 31 -0.37 2.99 -10.13
N GLU A 32 -1.56 2.42 -9.96
CA GLU A 32 -1.98 1.19 -10.59
C GLU A 32 -1.83 1.27 -12.12
N ASN A 33 -1.15 0.27 -12.67
CA ASN A 33 -0.77 0.20 -14.07
C ASN A 33 -1.42 -0.98 -14.80
N GLN A 34 -2.25 -1.75 -14.09
CA GLN A 34 -3.12 -2.80 -14.59
C GLN A 34 -4.58 -2.33 -14.62
N PRO A 35 -5.43 -2.89 -15.48
CA PRO A 35 -6.85 -2.56 -15.50
C PRO A 35 -7.52 -2.96 -14.18
N THR A 36 -8.28 -2.06 -13.55
CA THR A 36 -9.13 -2.37 -12.37
C THR A 36 -10.61 -2.56 -12.72
N GLY A 37 -10.97 -2.40 -13.99
CA GLY A 37 -12.32 -2.60 -14.52
C GLY A 37 -12.36 -2.33 -16.02
N ASP A 38 -13.48 -2.68 -16.68
CA ASP A 38 -13.62 -2.62 -18.14
C ASP A 38 -13.47 -1.20 -18.72
N ASP A 39 -13.86 -0.17 -17.95
CA ASP A 39 -13.75 1.26 -18.30
C ASP A 39 -12.63 1.99 -17.53
N SER A 40 -11.78 1.25 -16.80
CA SER A 40 -10.75 1.84 -15.95
C SER A 40 -9.60 2.42 -16.77
N CYS A 41 -9.21 3.66 -16.46
CA CYS A 41 -7.95 4.23 -16.93
C CYS A 41 -6.84 3.85 -15.94
N TYR A 42 -5.64 3.56 -16.46
CA TYR A 42 -4.47 3.38 -15.60
C TYR A 42 -4.26 4.64 -14.74
N GLY A 43 -4.06 4.46 -13.44
CA GLY A 43 -3.63 5.54 -12.56
C GLY A 43 -4.63 6.06 -11.51
N ASP A 44 -5.86 5.53 -11.42
CA ASP A 44 -6.86 6.05 -10.46
C ASP A 44 -6.70 5.46 -9.03
N HIS A 45 -5.83 4.48 -8.85
CA HIS A 45 -5.57 3.76 -7.59
C HIS A 45 -4.07 3.70 -7.31
N TRP A 46 -3.69 3.45 -6.07
CA TRP A 46 -2.32 3.03 -5.73
C TRP A 46 -2.03 1.66 -6.34
N ASP A 47 -0.78 1.46 -6.75
CA ASP A 47 -0.31 0.17 -7.25
C ASP A 47 -0.58 -0.93 -6.21
N GLU A 48 -1.38 -1.92 -6.62
CA GLU A 48 -1.87 -2.97 -5.72
C GLU A 48 -0.72 -3.84 -5.19
N ARG A 49 0.26 -4.18 -6.02
CA ARG A 49 1.46 -4.93 -5.59
C ARG A 49 2.22 -4.20 -4.48
N LEU A 50 2.36 -2.88 -4.60
CA LEU A 50 3.16 -2.08 -3.67
C LEU A 50 2.41 -1.63 -2.43
N TYR A 51 1.09 -1.51 -2.47
CA TYR A 51 0.34 -0.87 -1.39
C TYR A 51 -0.81 -1.71 -0.81
N TYR A 52 -1.05 -2.95 -1.25
CA TYR A 52 -2.05 -3.82 -0.63
C TYR A 52 -1.92 -3.90 0.91
N PRO A 53 -2.96 -3.70 1.74
CA PRO A 53 -4.35 -3.49 1.39
C PRO A 53 -4.78 -2.03 1.63
N GLU A 54 -4.14 -1.05 0.99
CA GLU A 54 -4.53 0.36 1.05
C GLU A 54 -5.98 0.55 0.60
N ALA A 55 -6.74 1.42 1.27
CA ALA A 55 -8.13 1.69 0.93
C ALA A 55 -8.34 2.23 -0.51
N MET A 56 -7.31 2.82 -1.11
CA MET A 56 -7.25 3.35 -2.47
C MET A 56 -6.37 2.50 -3.39
N SER A 57 -6.00 1.27 -3.00
CA SER A 57 -5.36 0.31 -3.90
C SER A 57 -6.36 -0.29 -4.89
N GLY A 58 -5.85 -0.92 -5.96
CA GLY A 58 -6.66 -1.36 -7.09
C GLY A 58 -7.65 -2.48 -6.78
N VAL A 59 -7.48 -3.19 -5.66
CA VAL A 59 -8.34 -4.31 -5.25
C VAL A 59 -8.74 -4.19 -3.78
N ILE A 60 -10.04 -4.36 -3.52
CA ILE A 60 -10.54 -4.44 -2.15
C ILE A 60 -10.09 -5.75 -1.52
N SER A 61 -9.36 -5.66 -0.42
CA SER A 61 -8.99 -6.82 0.39
C SER A 61 -10.24 -7.41 1.07
N PRO A 62 -10.42 -8.75 1.06
CA PRO A 62 -11.52 -9.39 1.76
C PRO A 62 -11.38 -9.34 3.29
N HIS A 63 -10.17 -9.09 3.81
CA HIS A 63 -9.88 -9.18 5.25
C HIS A 63 -9.78 -7.81 5.92
N THR A 64 -9.06 -6.86 5.33
CA THR A 64 -8.78 -5.56 5.96
C THR A 64 -8.43 -4.55 4.88
N ASN A 65 -9.04 -3.38 4.90
CA ASN A 65 -8.67 -2.25 4.04
C ASN A 65 -8.19 -1.09 4.93
N VAL A 66 -7.02 -0.54 4.61
CA VAL A 66 -6.29 0.39 5.49
C VAL A 66 -6.27 1.78 4.85
N LEU A 67 -6.92 2.76 5.50
CA LEU A 67 -6.69 4.16 5.16
C LEU A 67 -5.36 4.60 5.77
N SER A 68 -4.33 4.64 4.96
CA SER A 68 -2.96 4.84 5.42
C SER A 68 -2.53 6.31 5.38
N PRO A 69 -1.40 6.67 6.01
CA PRO A 69 -0.80 7.99 5.85
C PRO A 69 -0.54 8.38 4.39
N LEU A 70 -0.37 7.40 3.49
CA LEU A 70 -0.12 7.64 2.06
C LEU A 70 -1.29 8.36 1.39
N THR A 71 -2.52 7.84 1.56
CA THR A 71 -3.71 8.47 1.00
C THR A 71 -3.99 9.82 1.65
N LEU A 72 -3.75 9.97 2.95
CA LEU A 72 -3.86 11.27 3.60
C LEU A 72 -2.86 12.30 3.06
N ALA A 73 -1.63 11.88 2.74
CA ALA A 73 -0.65 12.75 2.08
C ALA A 73 -1.06 13.16 0.68
N LEU A 74 -1.64 12.27 -0.12
CA LEU A 74 -2.19 12.64 -1.42
C LEU A 74 -3.28 13.71 -1.28
N MET A 75 -4.21 13.51 -0.34
CA MET A 75 -5.28 14.48 -0.07
C MET A 75 -4.72 15.82 0.40
N GLU A 76 -3.69 15.83 1.25
CA GLU A 76 -3.08 17.07 1.73
C GLU A 76 -2.25 17.77 0.64
N ASP A 77 -1.47 17.03 -0.14
CA ASP A 77 -0.65 17.58 -1.23
C ASP A 77 -1.49 18.10 -2.40
N SER A 78 -2.75 17.66 -2.53
CA SER A 78 -3.71 18.26 -3.47
C SER A 78 -4.05 19.72 -3.15
N GLY A 79 -3.82 20.17 -1.91
CA GLY A 79 -4.21 21.50 -1.42
C GLY A 79 -5.68 21.66 -1.08
N TRP A 80 -6.54 20.65 -1.32
CA TRP A 80 -7.96 20.72 -0.99
C TRP A 80 -8.27 20.37 0.47
N TYR A 81 -7.39 19.60 1.10
CA TYR A 81 -7.60 19.06 2.44
C TYR A 81 -6.43 19.38 3.36
N LYS A 82 -6.72 19.38 4.65
CA LYS A 82 -5.72 19.35 5.71
C LYS A 82 -5.84 17.99 6.40
N ALA A 83 -4.79 17.17 6.34
CA ALA A 83 -4.86 15.82 6.90
C ALA A 83 -4.63 15.84 8.41
N ASN A 84 -5.44 15.05 9.11
CA ASN A 84 -5.13 14.64 10.48
C ASN A 84 -4.55 13.22 10.46
N TYR A 85 -3.22 13.13 10.47
CA TYR A 85 -2.51 11.84 10.40
C TYR A 85 -2.77 10.93 11.58
N THR A 86 -3.23 11.44 12.73
CA THR A 86 -3.58 10.60 13.88
C THR A 86 -4.79 9.71 13.65
N MET A 87 -5.54 9.95 12.57
CA MET A 87 -6.68 9.13 12.16
C MET A 87 -6.32 8.07 11.12
N ALA A 88 -5.07 8.05 10.65
CA ALA A 88 -4.59 7.03 9.73
C ALA A 88 -4.22 5.76 10.49
N SER A 89 -4.39 4.63 9.82
CA SER A 89 -3.87 3.34 10.28
C SER A 89 -2.59 3.00 9.51
N SER A 90 -1.57 2.52 10.21
CA SER A 90 -0.33 2.11 9.57
C SER A 90 -0.53 0.78 8.83
N SER A 91 -0.36 0.77 7.51
CA SER A 91 -0.36 -0.47 6.73
C SER A 91 0.96 -1.22 6.95
N PRO A 92 0.93 -2.51 7.32
CA PRO A 92 2.14 -3.30 7.55
C PRO A 92 2.87 -3.73 6.28
N TRP A 93 2.24 -3.53 5.11
CA TRP A 93 2.72 -4.01 3.83
C TRP A 93 3.99 -3.30 3.37
N GLY A 94 4.99 -4.09 2.98
CA GLY A 94 6.31 -3.59 2.56
C GLY A 94 7.06 -2.80 3.63
N MET A 95 6.58 -2.76 4.87
CA MET A 95 7.12 -1.92 5.92
C MET A 95 8.53 -2.33 6.31
N ASN A 96 9.51 -1.44 6.10
CA ASN A 96 10.94 -1.70 6.26
C ASN A 96 11.48 -2.85 5.37
N ALA A 97 10.84 -3.14 4.24
CA ALA A 97 11.21 -4.24 3.36
C ALA A 97 12.37 -3.92 2.39
N SER A 98 12.95 -2.72 2.51
CA SER A 98 14.02 -2.15 1.66
C SER A 98 13.59 -1.82 0.23
N CYS A 99 14.50 -1.23 -0.53
CA CYS A 99 14.30 -0.92 -1.95
C CYS A 99 14.01 -2.17 -2.80
N ASP A 100 14.57 -3.32 -2.42
CA ASP A 100 14.42 -4.57 -3.19
C ASP A 100 12.95 -5.01 -3.24
N PHE A 101 12.17 -4.79 -2.18
CA PHE A 101 10.73 -5.03 -2.21
C PHE A 101 10.03 -4.25 -3.32
N VAL A 102 10.49 -3.04 -3.61
CA VAL A 102 9.88 -2.21 -4.65
C VAL A 102 10.38 -2.58 -6.04
N THR A 103 11.69 -2.79 -6.20
CA THR A 103 12.34 -2.88 -7.52
C THR A 103 12.47 -4.30 -8.06
N GLU A 104 12.49 -5.32 -7.19
CA GLU A 104 12.75 -6.70 -7.57
C GLU A 104 11.45 -7.54 -7.68
N PRO A 105 11.47 -8.66 -8.43
CA PRO A 105 10.32 -9.56 -8.54
C PRO A 105 9.85 -10.09 -7.17
N CYS A 106 8.54 -10.23 -6.97
CA CYS A 106 7.99 -10.77 -5.71
C CYS A 106 8.35 -12.25 -5.46
N LEU A 107 8.71 -12.98 -6.52
CA LEU A 107 9.08 -14.38 -6.52
C LEU A 107 10.24 -14.58 -7.49
N VAL A 108 11.18 -15.44 -7.10
CA VAL A 108 12.36 -15.76 -7.92
C VAL A 108 12.39 -17.25 -8.23
N GLU A 109 12.63 -17.57 -9.49
CA GLU A 109 12.89 -18.94 -9.93
C GLU A 109 14.39 -19.22 -9.81
N SER A 110 14.73 -20.28 -9.07
CA SER A 110 16.11 -20.73 -8.93
C SER A 110 16.54 -21.57 -10.13
N ALA A 111 17.85 -21.78 -10.30
CA ALA A 111 18.40 -22.47 -11.47
C ALA A 111 17.91 -23.93 -11.70
N ASN A 112 17.30 -24.54 -10.68
CA ASN A 112 16.71 -25.88 -10.78
C ASN A 112 15.18 -25.85 -11.08
N GLY A 113 14.63 -24.68 -11.38
CA GLY A 113 13.21 -24.47 -11.67
C GLY A 113 12.31 -24.33 -10.45
N ALA A 114 12.86 -24.26 -9.24
CA ALA A 114 12.06 -24.04 -8.03
C ALA A 114 11.83 -22.55 -7.78
N THR A 115 10.56 -22.14 -7.74
CA THR A 115 10.13 -20.79 -7.34
C THR A 115 10.18 -20.64 -5.82
N SER A 116 10.74 -19.52 -5.34
CA SER A 116 10.78 -19.16 -3.93
C SER A 116 10.45 -17.69 -3.68
N VAL A 117 9.86 -17.41 -2.52
CA VAL A 117 9.73 -16.04 -2.02
C VAL A 117 11.09 -15.57 -1.49
N PRO A 118 11.64 -14.45 -2.00
CA PRO A 118 12.88 -13.86 -1.52
C PRO A 118 12.71 -13.23 -0.12
N ASP A 119 13.81 -12.98 0.59
CA ASP A 119 13.78 -12.51 1.99
C ASP A 119 13.03 -11.18 2.18
N TYR A 120 13.13 -10.25 1.24
CA TYR A 120 12.37 -8.99 1.26
C TYR A 120 10.86 -9.20 1.08
N GLY A 121 10.45 -10.28 0.40
CA GLY A 121 9.05 -10.63 0.13
C GLY A 121 8.42 -11.56 1.18
N ARG A 122 9.23 -12.15 2.07
CA ARG A 122 8.74 -13.09 3.10
C ARG A 122 7.72 -12.41 3.99
N GLY A 123 6.59 -13.08 4.27
CA GLY A 123 5.48 -12.52 5.06
C GLY A 123 4.48 -11.67 4.25
N TYR A 124 4.80 -11.34 2.99
CA TYR A 124 3.91 -10.58 2.09
C TYR A 124 3.35 -11.47 0.97
N PHE A 125 4.25 -12.22 0.32
CA PHE A 125 3.93 -13.10 -0.81
C PHE A 125 3.92 -14.58 -0.41
N CYS A 126 3.30 -15.41 -1.24
CA CYS A 126 3.23 -16.87 -1.06
C CYS A 126 3.58 -17.60 -2.35
N GLN A 127 4.02 -18.86 -2.29
CA GLN A 127 4.53 -19.57 -3.49
C GLN A 127 3.85 -20.93 -3.75
N ARG A 128 2.85 -21.32 -2.96
CA ARG A 128 2.21 -22.63 -3.08
C ARG A 128 0.69 -22.49 -3.20
N PRO A 129 0.05 -23.19 -4.16
CA PRO A 129 -1.40 -23.23 -4.25
C PRO A 129 -2.02 -23.67 -2.94
N SER A 130 -3.09 -22.99 -2.51
CA SER A 130 -3.85 -23.33 -1.29
C SER A 130 -3.05 -23.34 0.00
N ALA A 131 -1.82 -22.81 0.01
CA ALA A 131 -1.06 -22.62 1.25
C ALA A 131 -1.90 -21.79 2.22
N ARG A 132 -1.97 -22.25 3.47
CA ARG A 132 -2.64 -21.54 4.56
C ARG A 132 -1.59 -20.68 5.27
N GLY A 133 -2.06 -19.64 5.94
CA GLY A 133 -1.20 -18.68 6.63
C GLY A 133 -2.03 -17.57 7.23
N CYS A 134 -1.43 -16.40 7.35
CA CYS A 134 -2.06 -15.22 7.91
C CYS A 134 -2.23 -14.15 6.86
N SER A 135 -3.29 -13.34 6.94
CA SER A 135 -3.41 -12.14 6.11
C SER A 135 -2.20 -11.23 6.35
N PRO A 136 -1.84 -10.31 5.43
CA PRO A 136 -0.66 -9.46 5.63
C PRO A 136 -0.77 -8.51 6.83
N THR A 137 -2.00 -8.22 7.27
CA THR A 137 -2.30 -7.48 8.50
C THR A 137 -2.29 -8.34 9.75
N HIS A 138 -2.11 -9.66 9.61
CA HIS A 138 -2.18 -10.66 10.67
C HIS A 138 -3.49 -10.63 11.47
N THR A 139 -4.55 -10.00 10.98
CA THR A 139 -5.86 -9.97 11.65
C THR A 139 -6.71 -11.21 11.33
N HIS A 140 -6.38 -11.92 10.25
CA HIS A 140 -7.16 -13.05 9.76
C HIS A 140 -6.26 -14.25 9.41
N LYS A 141 -6.83 -15.45 9.53
CA LYS A 141 -6.31 -16.62 8.83
C LYS A 141 -6.63 -16.47 7.34
N ALA A 142 -5.69 -16.82 6.48
CA ALA A 142 -5.84 -16.63 5.05
C ALA A 142 -5.24 -17.79 4.26
N SER A 143 -5.56 -17.80 2.96
CA SER A 143 -4.97 -18.69 1.98
C SER A 143 -4.33 -17.92 0.84
N CYS A 144 -3.34 -18.56 0.23
CA CYS A 144 -2.58 -18.02 -0.88
C CYS A 144 -3.48 -17.82 -2.11
N SER A 145 -3.55 -16.58 -2.60
CA SER A 145 -4.38 -16.16 -3.74
C SER A 145 -3.76 -16.51 -5.08
N MET A 146 -3.53 -17.80 -5.32
CA MET A 146 -2.96 -18.32 -6.55
C MET A 146 -4.03 -18.92 -7.45
N ALA A 147 -4.02 -18.57 -8.73
CA ALA A 147 -4.97 -19.04 -9.73
C ALA A 147 -4.28 -19.50 -11.01
N ASP A 148 -4.97 -20.40 -11.72
CA ASP A 148 -4.67 -20.73 -13.11
C ASP A 148 -5.47 -19.81 -14.03
N HIS A 149 -4.78 -18.87 -14.66
CA HIS A 149 -5.38 -17.84 -15.51
C HIS A 149 -5.87 -18.38 -16.87
N SER A 150 -5.52 -19.62 -17.23
CA SER A 150 -6.11 -20.30 -18.38
C SER A 150 -7.57 -20.70 -18.12
N MET A 151 -7.97 -20.81 -16.85
CA MET A 151 -9.33 -21.08 -16.40
C MET A 151 -10.16 -19.81 -16.11
N SER A 152 -9.54 -18.62 -16.15
CA SER A 152 -10.25 -17.35 -16.03
C SER A 152 -11.18 -17.14 -17.22
N PHE A 153 -12.27 -16.37 -17.02
CA PHE A 153 -13.20 -16.05 -18.09
C PHE A 153 -13.38 -14.53 -18.22
N PRO A 154 -12.83 -13.88 -19.27
CA PRO A 154 -12.03 -14.48 -20.35
C PRO A 154 -10.64 -14.97 -19.86
N PRO A 155 -10.01 -15.92 -20.57
CA PRO A 155 -8.65 -16.35 -20.26
C PRO A 155 -7.69 -15.17 -20.31
N THR A 156 -6.85 -15.05 -19.29
CA THR A 156 -5.89 -13.94 -19.17
C THR A 156 -4.48 -14.50 -19.36
N ASN A 157 -3.75 -13.96 -20.34
CA ASN A 157 -2.37 -14.36 -20.57
C ASN A 157 -1.46 -13.58 -19.61
N ILE A 158 -0.72 -14.29 -18.75
CA ILE A 158 0.27 -13.66 -17.87
C ILE A 158 1.45 -13.18 -18.76
N PRO A 159 1.77 -11.88 -18.76
CA PRO A 159 2.94 -11.37 -19.47
C PRO A 159 4.24 -12.04 -18.99
N ALA A 160 5.18 -12.31 -19.89
CA ALA A 160 6.42 -13.05 -19.58
C ALA A 160 7.23 -12.51 -18.38
N ARG A 161 7.15 -11.21 -18.11
CA ARG A 161 7.82 -10.57 -16.96
C ARG A 161 7.19 -10.88 -15.60
N PHE A 162 5.95 -11.36 -15.58
CA PHE A 162 5.17 -11.72 -14.39
C PHE A 162 4.96 -13.24 -14.29
N GLN A 163 5.64 -14.02 -15.14
CA GLN A 163 5.63 -15.47 -15.06
C GLN A 163 6.67 -15.92 -14.04
N TYR A 164 6.23 -16.08 -12.79
CA TYR A 164 7.09 -16.45 -11.66
C TYR A 164 7.25 -17.97 -11.48
N PHE A 165 6.44 -18.76 -12.18
CA PHE A 165 6.35 -20.21 -12.05
C PHE A 165 6.68 -20.88 -13.37
N SER A 166 7.10 -22.15 -13.29
CA SER A 166 7.38 -22.97 -14.48
C SER A 166 6.18 -23.12 -15.42
N ASP A 167 4.96 -23.08 -14.86
CA ASP A 167 3.74 -22.97 -15.65
C ASP A 167 3.39 -21.49 -15.87
N PRO A 168 3.40 -20.99 -17.11
CA PRO A 168 3.19 -19.58 -17.42
C PRO A 168 1.76 -19.09 -17.17
N ASN A 169 0.81 -19.98 -16.84
CA ASN A 169 -0.57 -19.61 -16.54
C ASN A 169 -0.84 -19.45 -15.04
N ILE A 170 0.13 -19.80 -14.19
CA ILE A 170 -0.04 -19.75 -12.73
C ILE A 170 0.48 -18.43 -12.18
N GLY A 171 -0.33 -17.76 -11.36
CA GLY A 171 0.04 -16.52 -10.70
C GLY A 171 -1.01 -16.01 -9.72
N GLY A 172 -0.74 -14.86 -9.12
CA GLY A 172 -1.67 -14.08 -8.30
C GLY A 172 -2.70 -13.29 -9.12
N SER A 173 -3.37 -12.32 -8.49
CA SER A 173 -4.27 -11.42 -9.22
C SER A 173 -3.49 -10.52 -10.18
N GLN A 174 -4.14 -10.12 -11.29
CA GLN A 174 -3.50 -9.29 -12.31
C GLN A 174 -3.00 -7.96 -11.75
N GLN A 175 -3.78 -7.29 -10.89
CA GLN A 175 -3.46 -6.00 -10.28
C GLN A 175 -2.25 -6.07 -9.36
N ASN A 176 -2.04 -7.21 -8.68
CA ASN A 176 -0.83 -7.47 -7.90
C ASN A 176 0.38 -7.82 -8.78
N ASP A 177 0.40 -7.44 -10.06
CA ASP A 177 1.41 -7.88 -11.04
C ASP A 177 1.61 -9.40 -11.03
N PHE A 178 0.50 -10.13 -10.87
CA PHE A 178 0.44 -11.59 -10.72
C PHE A 178 1.25 -12.15 -9.54
N CYS A 179 1.58 -11.32 -8.55
CA CYS A 179 2.18 -11.76 -7.29
C CYS A 179 1.10 -12.40 -6.40
N PRO A 180 1.17 -13.71 -6.10
CA PRO A 180 0.28 -14.36 -5.14
C PRO A 180 0.54 -13.89 -3.70
N VAL A 181 -0.53 -13.67 -2.95
CA VAL A 181 -0.48 -13.12 -1.59
C VAL A 181 -1.37 -13.89 -0.62
N TYR A 182 -1.15 -13.63 0.67
CA TYR A 182 -2.07 -13.69 1.81
C TYR A 182 -3.59 -13.39 1.70
N GLY A 183 -4.24 -13.49 0.54
CA GLY A 183 -5.40 -12.66 0.22
C GLY A 183 -6.75 -13.35 0.04
N SER A 184 -6.88 -14.66 0.32
CA SER A 184 -8.12 -15.39 0.02
C SER A 184 -8.70 -16.14 1.21
N ASN A 185 -10.03 -16.08 1.35
CA ASN A 185 -10.79 -16.92 2.26
C ASN A 185 -10.69 -18.40 1.85
N TYR A 186 -11.04 -19.30 2.77
CA TYR A 186 -10.96 -20.72 2.51
C TYR A 186 -11.94 -21.57 3.33
N ASP A 187 -12.05 -22.86 3.00
CA ASP A 187 -12.97 -23.83 3.63
C ASP A 187 -14.44 -23.34 3.65
N GLN A 188 -14.82 -22.54 2.66
CA GLN A 188 -16.14 -21.89 2.55
C GLN A 188 -16.48 -20.96 3.73
N LYS A 189 -15.46 -20.50 4.46
CA LYS A 189 -15.61 -19.53 5.54
C LYS A 189 -15.63 -18.11 5.01
N SER A 190 -16.41 -17.26 5.66
CA SER A 190 -16.33 -15.82 5.44
C SER A 190 -15.05 -15.23 6.04
N ALA A 191 -14.77 -13.95 5.76
CA ALA A 191 -13.64 -13.28 6.39
C ALA A 191 -13.84 -13.19 7.91
N GLU A 192 -15.06 -12.90 8.35
CA GLU A 192 -15.41 -12.77 9.77
C GLU A 192 -15.18 -14.09 10.54
N GLU A 193 -15.44 -15.24 9.92
CA GLU A 193 -15.15 -16.56 10.52
C GLU A 193 -13.65 -16.91 10.57
N LEU A 194 -12.84 -16.21 9.80
CA LEU A 194 -11.38 -16.35 9.75
C LEU A 194 -10.65 -15.26 10.56
N ALA A 195 -11.39 -14.28 11.08
CA ALA A 195 -10.85 -13.19 11.89
C ALA A 195 -10.40 -13.68 13.28
N CYS A 196 -9.28 -13.16 13.76
CA CYS A 196 -8.76 -13.51 15.07
C CYS A 196 -9.37 -12.68 16.21
N ASP A 197 -10.14 -11.64 15.91
CA ASP A 197 -10.72 -10.72 16.90
C ASP A 197 -12.13 -11.10 17.37
N GLY A 198 -12.91 -11.82 16.55
CA GLY A 198 -14.30 -12.19 16.84
C GLY A 198 -14.66 -13.66 16.60
N GLY A 199 -13.69 -14.49 16.18
CA GLY A 199 -13.92 -15.91 15.91
C GLY A 199 -13.99 -16.80 17.17
N ASP A 200 -14.48 -18.03 16.99
CA ASP A 200 -14.45 -19.06 18.03
C ASP A 200 -13.21 -19.96 17.87
N PRO A 201 -12.59 -20.41 19.00
CA PRO A 201 -11.56 -21.44 18.96
C PRO A 201 -12.05 -22.72 18.27
N PRO A 202 -11.16 -23.45 17.58
CA PRO A 202 -11.53 -24.72 16.96
C PRO A 202 -11.99 -25.73 18.02
N PHE A 203 -12.90 -26.64 17.62
CA PHE A 203 -13.41 -27.70 18.51
C PHE A 203 -12.28 -28.51 19.18
N VAL A 204 -11.21 -28.80 18.44
CA VAL A 204 -9.97 -29.35 18.98
C VAL A 204 -8.90 -28.26 19.03
N ASN A 205 -8.75 -27.62 20.18
CA ASN A 205 -7.82 -26.50 20.36
C ASN A 205 -6.41 -26.93 20.81
N ILE A 206 -5.75 -27.81 20.04
CA ILE A 206 -4.39 -28.29 20.37
C ILE A 206 -3.31 -27.20 20.32
N TYR A 207 -3.58 -26.12 19.57
CA TYR A 207 -2.70 -24.97 19.46
C TYR A 207 -3.00 -23.90 20.49
N SER A 208 -3.99 -24.09 21.36
CA SER A 208 -4.37 -23.11 22.38
C SER A 208 -4.62 -21.72 21.78
N GLU A 209 -5.35 -21.71 20.68
CA GLU A 209 -5.78 -20.49 19.99
C GLU A 209 -6.72 -19.69 20.89
N GLU A 210 -6.52 -18.37 20.92
CA GLU A 210 -7.28 -17.40 21.69
C GLU A 210 -7.67 -16.23 20.79
N TYR A 211 -8.91 -15.77 20.91
CA TYR A 211 -9.53 -14.77 20.05
C TYR A 211 -9.93 -13.55 20.87
N GLY A 212 -9.76 -12.35 20.31
CA GLY A 212 -10.08 -11.08 20.96
C GLY A 212 -9.41 -9.90 20.27
N GLU A 213 -9.70 -8.68 20.71
CA GLU A 213 -9.23 -7.44 20.03
C GLU A 213 -7.70 -7.36 19.86
N ASN A 214 -6.94 -7.99 20.76
CA ASN A 214 -5.48 -8.06 20.70
C ASN A 214 -4.98 -9.41 20.16
N SER A 215 -5.81 -10.20 19.48
CA SER A 215 -5.39 -11.46 18.87
C SER A 215 -4.94 -11.26 17.43
N ILE A 216 -3.81 -11.87 17.11
CA ILE A 216 -3.23 -11.91 15.77
C ILE A 216 -3.13 -13.34 15.29
N CYS A 217 -3.13 -13.50 13.98
CA CYS A 217 -2.76 -14.73 13.31
C CYS A 217 -1.24 -14.87 13.33
N VAL A 218 -0.77 -16.03 13.79
CA VAL A 218 0.65 -16.42 13.84
C VAL A 218 0.80 -17.73 13.07
N GLU A 219 1.82 -17.84 12.23
CA GLU A 219 2.05 -19.05 11.47
C GLU A 219 2.57 -20.18 12.38
N SER A 220 2.14 -21.41 12.07
CA SER A 220 2.62 -22.61 12.75
C SER A 220 3.37 -23.51 11.78
N SER A 221 4.22 -24.39 12.30
CA SER A 221 4.98 -25.34 11.49
C SER A 221 4.14 -26.34 10.67
N SER A 222 2.83 -26.45 10.94
CA SER A 222 1.89 -27.18 10.06
C SER A 222 1.52 -26.41 8.80
N GLY A 223 2.01 -25.19 8.62
CA GLY A 223 1.67 -24.32 7.49
C GLY A 223 0.27 -23.73 7.59
N GLU A 224 -0.23 -23.53 8.81
CA GLU A 224 -1.54 -22.90 9.08
C GLU A 224 -1.37 -21.70 10.02
N GLY A 225 -2.22 -20.70 9.84
CA GLY A 225 -2.38 -19.58 10.78
C GLY A 225 -3.13 -19.98 12.05
N LYS A 226 -2.65 -19.50 13.21
CA LYS A 226 -3.22 -19.72 14.54
C LYS A 226 -3.43 -18.39 15.26
N CYS A 227 -4.60 -18.18 15.85
CA CYS A 227 -4.93 -16.93 16.53
C CYS A 227 -4.40 -16.94 17.96
N HIS A 228 -3.62 -15.92 18.33
CA HIS A 228 -3.06 -15.76 19.66
C HIS A 228 -3.09 -14.30 20.10
N ILE A 229 -3.36 -14.07 21.38
CA ILE A 229 -3.23 -12.74 21.98
C ILE A 229 -1.77 -12.30 21.89
N HIS A 230 -1.55 -11.04 21.50
CA HIS A 230 -0.22 -10.46 21.44
C HIS A 230 -0.12 -9.15 22.23
N ALA A 231 1.12 -8.76 22.51
CA ALA A 231 1.46 -7.46 23.08
C ALA A 231 2.73 -6.92 22.43
N CYS A 232 2.71 -5.62 22.10
CA CYS A 232 3.84 -4.90 21.53
C CYS A 232 4.65 -4.22 22.67
N ILE A 233 5.95 -4.51 22.77
CA ILE A 233 6.85 -3.87 23.73
C ILE A 233 7.76 -2.91 22.98
N LYS A 234 7.33 -1.64 22.88
CA LYS A 234 7.96 -0.61 22.05
C LYS A 234 9.42 -0.34 22.39
N ASP A 235 9.75 -0.23 23.68
CA ASP A 235 11.12 0.13 24.12
C ASP A 235 12.17 -0.92 23.75
N ASP A 236 11.77 -2.19 23.74
CA ASP A 236 12.62 -3.34 23.46
C ASP A 236 12.49 -3.83 22.01
N MET A 237 11.53 -3.29 21.24
CA MET A 237 11.18 -3.73 19.89
C MET A 237 10.87 -5.23 19.80
N VAL A 238 10.15 -5.76 20.80
CA VAL A 238 9.76 -7.18 20.84
C VAL A 238 8.24 -7.35 20.81
N VAL A 239 7.81 -8.45 20.19
CA VAL A 239 6.41 -8.89 20.21
C VAL A 239 6.28 -10.04 21.18
N LYS A 240 5.29 -9.99 22.07
CA LYS A 240 4.95 -11.12 22.94
C LYS A 240 3.69 -11.80 22.44
N ILE A 241 3.68 -13.12 22.47
CA ILE A 241 2.56 -13.98 22.06
C ILE A 241 2.16 -14.81 23.27
N GLN A 242 0.87 -14.79 23.63
CA GLN A 242 0.35 -15.58 24.73
C GLN A 242 0.04 -17.01 24.26
N TYR A 243 0.58 -17.99 25.00
CA TYR A 243 0.37 -19.41 24.74
C TYR A 243 0.20 -20.14 26.07
N LEU A 244 -0.97 -20.77 26.29
CA LEU A 244 -1.31 -21.45 27.55
C LEU A 244 -1.15 -20.54 28.79
N GLY A 245 -1.46 -19.26 28.65
CA GLY A 245 -1.30 -18.25 29.72
C GLY A 245 0.13 -17.74 29.94
N GLU A 246 1.13 -18.32 29.28
CA GLU A 246 2.53 -17.87 29.32
C GLU A 246 2.84 -16.94 28.15
N TRP A 247 3.74 -15.97 28.36
CA TRP A 247 4.18 -15.04 27.32
C TRP A 247 5.47 -15.53 26.66
N LEU A 248 5.36 -15.93 25.39
CA LEU A 248 6.50 -16.19 24.53
C LEU A 248 6.97 -14.88 23.89
N THR A 249 8.28 -14.70 23.69
CA THR A 249 8.84 -13.44 23.17
C THR A 249 9.46 -13.68 21.79
N CYS A 250 9.04 -12.89 20.81
CA CYS A 250 9.64 -12.74 19.49
C CYS A 250 10.63 -11.58 19.51
N ASN A 251 11.92 -11.90 19.41
CA ASN A 251 13.02 -10.95 19.46
C ASN A 251 13.38 -10.40 18.08
N TYR A 252 13.08 -11.15 17.02
CA TYR A 252 13.33 -10.77 15.63
C TYR A 252 12.32 -11.42 14.70
N ASP A 253 12.19 -10.86 13.50
CA ASP A 253 11.31 -11.37 12.43
C ASP A 253 11.54 -12.86 12.20
N PHE A 254 10.46 -13.64 12.19
CA PHE A 254 10.49 -15.07 11.85
C PHE A 254 11.30 -15.98 12.80
N GLU A 255 11.52 -15.54 14.04
CA GLU A 255 12.01 -16.41 15.11
C GLU A 255 11.08 -17.64 15.29
N GLU A 256 11.65 -18.82 15.45
CA GLU A 256 10.91 -20.07 15.62
C GLU A 256 10.77 -20.39 17.12
N LEU A 257 9.55 -20.27 17.65
CA LEU A 257 9.23 -20.54 19.04
C LEU A 257 8.75 -21.98 19.21
N THR A 258 9.41 -22.76 20.07
CA THR A 258 9.00 -24.15 20.34
C THR A 258 7.85 -24.17 21.34
N ILE A 259 6.73 -24.79 20.96
CA ILE A 259 5.54 -24.95 21.79
C ILE A 259 5.23 -26.42 22.06
N ARG A 260 4.52 -26.70 23.16
CA ARG A 260 4.09 -28.06 23.55
C ARG A 260 2.60 -28.20 23.34
N LEU A 261 2.20 -29.00 22.35
CA LEU A 261 0.79 -29.24 22.03
C LEU A 261 0.14 -30.22 23.02
N THR A 262 0.87 -31.28 23.37
CA THR A 262 0.44 -32.29 24.35
C THR A 262 1.66 -33.03 24.90
N THR A 263 1.45 -33.96 25.83
CA THR A 263 2.50 -34.79 26.42
C THR A 263 3.27 -35.53 25.33
N GLY A 264 4.55 -35.17 25.15
CA GLY A 264 5.45 -35.78 24.16
C GLY A 264 5.35 -35.23 22.73
N LEU A 265 4.46 -34.26 22.45
CA LEU A 265 4.33 -33.63 21.13
C LEU A 265 4.67 -32.14 21.19
N THR A 266 5.64 -31.74 20.36
CA THR A 266 6.05 -30.35 20.20
C THR A 266 5.75 -29.86 18.79
N SER A 267 5.53 -28.56 18.65
CA SER A 267 5.37 -27.85 17.38
C SER A 267 6.15 -26.54 17.46
N ARG A 268 6.15 -25.77 16.38
CA ARG A 268 6.72 -24.42 16.35
C ARG A 268 5.69 -23.40 15.89
N LEU A 269 5.77 -22.22 16.49
CA LEU A 269 5.18 -20.99 15.99
C LEU A 269 6.29 -20.16 15.34
N THR A 270 6.02 -19.62 14.16
CA THR A 270 6.92 -18.71 13.47
C THR A 270 6.48 -17.30 13.80
N CYS A 271 7.36 -16.53 14.45
CA CYS A 271 7.09 -15.13 14.75
C CYS A 271 6.78 -14.36 13.45
N PRO A 272 5.80 -13.45 13.47
CA PRO A 272 5.51 -12.61 12.33
C PRO A 272 6.69 -11.65 12.08
N ARG A 273 6.62 -10.87 10.99
CA ARG A 273 7.38 -9.62 10.98
C ARG A 273 6.89 -8.77 12.13
N LEU A 274 7.81 -8.28 12.97
CA LEU A 274 7.41 -7.50 14.16
C LEU A 274 6.65 -6.23 13.73
N THR A 275 7.06 -5.66 12.59
CA THR A 275 6.43 -4.50 11.96
C THR A 275 5.02 -4.78 11.43
N ALA A 276 4.68 -6.05 11.16
CA ALA A 276 3.39 -6.41 10.60
C ALA A 276 2.25 -6.44 11.63
N VAL A 277 2.58 -6.82 12.87
CA VAL A 277 1.63 -6.93 13.98
C VAL A 277 1.70 -5.74 14.94
N CYS A 278 2.81 -5.01 14.93
CA CYS A 278 3.04 -3.87 15.81
C CYS A 278 3.60 -2.68 15.00
N PRO A 279 2.83 -2.14 14.03
CA PRO A 279 3.32 -1.07 13.17
C PRO A 279 3.60 0.24 13.92
N ASP A 280 2.96 0.45 15.08
CA ASP A 280 3.19 1.60 15.97
C ASP A 280 4.53 1.55 16.74
N MET A 281 5.26 0.44 16.64
CA MET A 281 6.65 0.35 17.13
C MET A 281 7.65 1.00 16.15
N ILE A 282 7.20 1.39 14.96
CA ILE A 282 7.98 2.16 14.00
C ILE A 282 7.63 3.66 14.14
N CYS A 283 8.28 4.49 13.36
CA CYS A 283 7.94 5.89 13.13
C CYS A 283 6.43 6.11 12.97
N PRO A 284 5.80 6.80 13.94
CA PRO A 284 4.35 7.00 13.93
C PRO A 284 3.89 7.69 12.65
N PHE A 285 2.82 7.16 12.03
CA PHE A 285 2.20 7.68 10.81
C PHE A 285 3.19 7.95 9.65
N ASN A 286 4.31 7.23 9.58
CA ASN A 286 5.39 7.47 8.62
C ASN A 286 5.91 8.93 8.64
N CYS A 287 6.04 9.49 9.84
CA CYS A 287 6.48 10.87 10.08
C CYS A 287 5.59 11.93 9.43
N ALA A 288 4.32 11.59 9.20
CA ALA A 288 3.30 12.46 8.62
C ALA A 288 3.71 13.13 7.29
N GLY A 289 4.67 12.54 6.55
CA GLY A 289 5.26 13.15 5.35
C GLY A 289 6.11 14.41 5.61
N ARG A 290 6.48 14.68 6.86
CA ARG A 290 7.22 15.87 7.33
C ARG A 290 8.58 15.54 7.96
N GLY A 291 9.05 14.31 7.76
CA GLY A 291 10.36 13.87 8.25
C GLY A 291 10.76 12.52 7.67
N VAL A 292 12.00 12.14 7.93
CA VAL A 292 12.55 10.83 7.54
C VAL A 292 12.41 9.87 8.71
N CYS A 293 11.94 8.65 8.44
CA CYS A 293 11.96 7.58 9.43
C CYS A 293 13.37 6.98 9.54
N ASN A 294 14.03 7.17 10.69
CA ASN A 294 15.33 6.59 10.95
C ASN A 294 15.18 5.20 11.59
N TYR A 295 15.19 4.16 10.75
CA TYR A 295 15.14 2.74 11.17
C TYR A 295 16.40 2.26 11.90
N GLU A 296 17.53 2.93 11.70
CA GLU A 296 18.82 2.60 12.30
C GLU A 296 19.15 3.56 13.45
N HIS A 297 18.13 4.00 14.18
CA HIS A 297 18.33 4.89 15.32
C HIS A 297 19.19 4.22 16.40
N VAL A 298 20.32 4.85 16.72
CA VAL A 298 21.25 4.41 17.77
C VAL A 298 21.38 5.51 18.82
N GLN A 299 21.27 5.11 20.08
CA GLN A 299 21.49 5.99 21.24
C GLN A 299 22.51 5.34 22.19
N ASN A 300 23.58 6.06 22.54
CA ASN A 300 24.66 5.56 23.39
C ASN A 300 25.24 4.21 22.93
N GLY A 301 25.33 3.98 21.61
CA GLY A 301 25.85 2.74 21.03
C GLY A 301 24.89 1.55 21.06
N THR A 302 23.65 1.73 21.49
CA THR A 302 22.59 0.69 21.49
C THR A 302 21.52 1.04 20.46
N LYS A 303 21.10 0.06 19.65
CA LYS A 303 19.96 0.21 18.73
C LYS A 303 18.69 0.48 19.53
N LYS A 304 17.92 1.48 19.11
CA LYS A 304 16.66 1.89 19.73
C LYS A 304 15.52 1.76 18.73
N ALA A 305 14.30 1.95 19.21
CA ALA A 305 13.13 2.02 18.35
C ALA A 305 13.33 3.10 17.26
N PRO A 306 12.85 2.85 16.03
CA PRO A 306 12.87 3.84 14.97
C PRO A 306 12.23 5.16 15.42
N ARG A 307 12.76 6.28 14.93
CA ARG A 307 12.23 7.61 15.25
C ARG A 307 12.10 8.46 14.00
N CYS A 308 11.19 9.42 14.05
CA CYS A 308 11.10 10.44 13.03
C CYS A 308 12.16 11.52 13.22
N GLU A 309 12.83 11.89 12.12
CA GLU A 309 13.72 13.03 12.02
C GLU A 309 13.04 14.09 11.18
N CYS A 310 12.45 15.08 11.87
CA CYS A 310 11.59 16.08 11.25
C CYS A 310 12.40 17.06 10.40
N PHE A 311 11.82 17.47 9.27
CA PHE A 311 12.40 18.49 8.40
C PHE A 311 12.43 19.85 9.11
N ASP A 312 11.39 20.15 9.89
CA ASP A 312 11.37 21.30 10.78
C ASP A 312 12.03 20.94 12.12
N SER A 313 13.21 21.52 12.36
CA SER A 313 13.95 21.34 13.62
C SER A 313 13.23 21.85 14.87
N SER A 314 12.23 22.72 14.73
CA SER A 314 11.41 23.20 15.85
C SER A 314 10.27 22.23 16.21
N ASP A 315 9.94 21.30 15.31
CA ASP A 315 8.98 20.24 15.59
C ASP A 315 9.65 19.12 16.40
N THR A 316 9.31 19.07 17.69
CA THR A 316 9.80 18.04 18.61
C THR A 316 8.78 16.92 18.84
N SER A 317 7.71 16.86 18.03
CA SER A 317 6.72 15.79 18.14
C SER A 317 7.26 14.46 17.59
N GLU A 318 6.78 13.35 18.15
CA GLU A 318 7.25 12.01 17.80
C GLU A 318 7.01 11.64 16.32
N ALA A 319 5.97 12.23 15.71
CA ALA A 319 5.52 11.92 14.35
C ALA A 319 5.79 13.04 13.33
N CYS A 320 6.50 14.11 13.72
CA CYS A 320 6.58 15.35 12.93
C CYS A 320 5.19 15.92 12.59
N SER A 321 4.29 15.91 13.56
CA SER A 321 2.88 16.32 13.41
C SER A 321 2.58 17.72 13.95
N SER A 322 3.48 18.34 14.71
CA SER A 322 3.28 19.69 15.27
C SER A 322 3.67 20.79 14.29
N SER A 323 4.50 20.47 13.30
CA SER A 323 4.74 21.27 12.12
C SER A 323 3.45 21.38 11.29
N LEU A 324 2.59 22.33 11.67
CA LEU A 324 1.49 22.74 10.83
C LEU A 324 2.04 23.47 9.60
N ILE A 325 1.76 22.85 8.45
CA ILE A 325 1.66 23.37 7.07
C ILE A 325 1.94 24.88 6.93
N PRO A 326 2.85 25.31 6.03
CA PRO A 326 2.94 26.72 5.60
C PRO A 326 1.54 27.25 5.30
N ASP A 327 1.14 28.36 5.93
CA ASP A 327 -0.20 28.99 5.90
C ASP A 327 -0.83 29.11 4.49
N GLY A 328 -1.38 28.01 3.94
CA GLY A 328 -1.94 27.99 2.59
C GLY A 328 -1.01 28.55 1.51
N LYS A 329 0.29 28.67 1.80
CA LYS A 329 1.28 29.13 0.83
C LYS A 329 1.73 27.90 0.09
N TRP A 330 1.52 27.94 -1.22
CA TRP A 330 2.19 27.09 -2.20
C TRP A 330 3.63 26.84 -1.78
N LEU A 331 4.12 25.63 -2.03
CA LEU A 331 5.48 25.17 -1.73
C LEU A 331 6.48 26.33 -1.78
N GLN A 332 6.91 26.83 -0.62
CA GLN A 332 7.95 27.87 -0.54
C GLN A 332 9.34 27.33 -0.90
N ASP A 333 9.41 26.06 -1.28
CA ASP A 333 10.61 25.40 -1.75
C ASP A 333 10.31 24.75 -3.12
N ASP A 334 10.20 25.60 -4.12
CA ASP A 334 10.25 25.25 -5.55
C ASP A 334 11.69 24.99 -6.01
N SER A 335 12.69 25.23 -5.15
CA SER A 335 14.10 25.06 -5.51
C SER A 335 14.40 23.63 -5.94
N GLY A 336 13.81 22.63 -5.28
CA GLY A 336 13.98 21.22 -5.66
C GLY A 336 13.21 20.77 -6.90
N LEU A 337 12.07 21.41 -7.24
CA LEU A 337 11.24 21.01 -8.40
C LEU A 337 11.74 21.65 -9.70
N MET A 338 12.34 22.84 -9.61
CA MET A 338 12.81 23.62 -10.76
C MET A 338 14.29 23.40 -11.09
N ASP A 339 15.10 22.90 -10.16
CA ASP A 339 16.54 22.68 -10.40
C ASP A 339 16.85 21.71 -11.56
N ASN A 340 15.89 20.85 -11.93
CA ASN A 340 16.02 19.90 -13.04
C ASN A 340 15.20 20.27 -14.30
N ILE A 341 14.33 21.28 -14.23
CA ILE A 341 13.60 21.77 -15.41
C ILE A 341 14.43 22.93 -15.97
N ARG A 342 15.32 22.62 -16.91
CA ARG A 342 16.10 23.63 -17.64
C ARG A 342 15.18 24.76 -18.09
N SER A 343 15.60 26.00 -17.82
CA SER A 343 14.97 27.26 -18.25
C SER A 343 14.30 27.13 -19.63
N SER A 344 12.99 26.88 -19.64
CA SER A 344 12.23 26.56 -20.84
C SER A 344 11.13 27.59 -21.05
N PHE A 345 10.64 27.67 -22.29
CA PHE A 345 9.48 28.50 -22.65
C PHE A 345 8.23 28.23 -21.78
N LEU A 346 8.16 27.08 -21.12
CA LEU A 346 7.01 26.65 -20.33
C LEU A 346 7.13 27.03 -18.85
N ASP A 347 8.26 27.55 -18.36
CA ASP A 347 8.41 27.86 -16.92
C ASP A 347 7.36 28.87 -16.43
N PRO A 348 7.06 29.96 -17.18
CA PRO A 348 5.98 30.87 -16.79
C PRO A 348 4.59 30.22 -16.88
N LEU A 349 4.42 29.19 -17.72
CA LEU A 349 3.18 28.43 -17.81
C LEU A 349 3.02 27.48 -16.61
N VAL A 350 4.10 26.79 -16.20
CA VAL A 350 4.09 25.93 -15.00
C VAL A 350 3.85 26.78 -13.75
N ALA A 351 4.45 27.97 -13.67
CA ALA A 351 4.22 28.92 -12.58
C ALA A 351 2.73 29.27 -12.40
N VAL A 352 1.95 29.40 -13.48
CA VAL A 352 0.50 29.66 -13.40
C VAL A 352 -0.26 28.56 -12.63
N PHE A 353 0.23 27.32 -12.65
CA PHE A 353 -0.41 26.19 -12.00
C PHE A 353 0.16 25.83 -10.62
N VAL A 354 1.39 26.28 -10.31
CA VAL A 354 2.15 25.79 -9.15
C VAL A 354 2.53 26.91 -8.17
N SER A 355 2.66 28.15 -8.64
CA SER A 355 3.15 29.28 -7.83
C SER A 355 2.05 30.25 -7.41
N ASP A 356 2.26 30.96 -6.30
CA ASP A 356 1.35 32.00 -5.82
C ASP A 356 1.25 33.14 -6.86
N PRO A 357 0.05 33.66 -7.17
CA PRO A 357 -0.12 34.79 -8.09
C PRO A 357 0.69 36.04 -7.73
N ASN A 358 1.03 36.23 -6.46
CA ASN A 358 1.87 37.34 -6.01
C ASN A 358 3.33 37.20 -6.47
N ASP A 359 3.78 35.99 -6.79
CA ASP A 359 5.13 35.68 -7.28
C ASP A 359 5.17 35.56 -8.81
N TRP A 360 4.02 35.75 -9.48
CA TRP A 360 3.94 35.66 -10.94
C TRP A 360 4.65 36.81 -11.61
N GLU A 361 5.51 36.47 -12.56
CA GLU A 361 6.06 37.44 -13.50
C GLU A 361 5.05 37.78 -14.61
N THR A 362 5.34 38.84 -15.35
CA THR A 362 4.52 39.31 -16.48
C THR A 362 4.20 38.21 -17.50
N ALA A 363 5.13 37.27 -17.69
CA ALA A 363 4.95 36.13 -18.59
C ALA A 363 3.90 35.14 -18.06
N SER A 364 3.88 34.87 -16.76
CA SER A 364 2.89 33.98 -16.10
C SER A 364 1.49 34.58 -16.20
N TYR A 365 1.35 35.89 -15.95
CA TYR A 365 0.07 36.59 -16.17
C TYR A 365 -0.43 36.51 -17.62
N ALA A 366 0.48 36.59 -18.60
CA ALA A 366 0.11 36.46 -20.01
C ALA A 366 -0.38 35.05 -20.37
N TRP A 367 0.25 34.00 -19.83
CA TRP A 367 -0.21 32.62 -19.98
C TRP A 367 -1.55 32.37 -19.32
N CYS A 368 -1.74 32.87 -18.09
CA CYS A 368 -3.02 32.77 -17.38
C CYS A 368 -4.15 33.41 -18.20
N ALA A 369 -3.93 34.61 -18.74
CA ALA A 369 -4.90 35.29 -19.60
C ALA A 369 -5.17 34.50 -20.89
N GLY A 370 -4.13 33.95 -21.53
CA GLY A 370 -4.28 33.10 -22.72
C GLY A 370 -5.11 31.84 -22.47
N LEU A 371 -4.84 31.15 -21.37
CA LEU A 371 -5.59 29.95 -20.95
C LEU A 371 -7.04 30.27 -20.61
N LEU A 372 -7.31 31.40 -19.94
CA LEU A 372 -8.67 31.86 -19.66
C LEU A 372 -9.46 32.09 -20.96
N VAL A 373 -8.83 32.68 -21.97
CA VAL A 373 -9.46 32.90 -23.29
C VAL A 373 -9.78 31.58 -23.97
N ILE A 374 -8.86 30.60 -23.94
CA ILE A 374 -9.09 29.26 -24.49
C ILE A 374 -10.24 28.58 -23.76
N PHE A 375 -10.28 28.64 -22.43
CA PHE A 375 -11.34 28.07 -21.62
C PHE A 375 -12.72 28.69 -21.93
N LEU A 376 -12.79 30.01 -22.04
CA LEU A 376 -14.02 30.71 -22.41
C LEU A 376 -14.46 30.36 -23.85
N ALA A 377 -13.51 30.22 -24.78
CA ALA A 377 -13.79 29.78 -26.14
C ALA A 377 -14.35 28.35 -26.18
N MET A 378 -13.80 27.42 -25.39
CA MET A 378 -14.33 26.06 -25.26
C MET A 378 -15.75 26.07 -24.69
N ILE A 379 -16.04 26.88 -23.67
CA ILE A 379 -17.40 27.05 -23.13
C ILE A 379 -18.35 27.57 -24.22
N CYS A 380 -17.95 28.58 -24.99
CA CYS A 380 -18.76 29.10 -26.09
C CYS A 380 -19.03 28.04 -27.17
N CYS A 381 -18.04 27.21 -27.51
CA CYS A 381 -18.21 26.09 -28.44
C CYS A 381 -19.21 25.04 -27.90
N ILE A 382 -19.11 24.68 -26.62
CA ILE A 382 -20.04 23.75 -25.97
C ILE A 382 -21.46 24.34 -25.95
N CYS A 383 -21.62 25.61 -25.58
CA CYS A 383 -22.92 26.29 -25.58
C CYS A 383 -23.53 26.42 -26.98
N SER A 384 -22.71 26.60 -28.03
CA SER A 384 -23.19 26.65 -29.42
C SER A 384 -23.69 25.29 -29.96
N SER A 385 -23.23 24.20 -29.36
CA SER A 385 -23.61 22.83 -29.71
C SER A 385 -24.97 22.41 -29.15
N CYS A 386 -25.54 23.20 -28.22
CA CYS A 386 -26.79 22.91 -27.51
C CYS A 386 -27.99 23.75 -27.96
N TRP A 387 -27.89 24.51 -29.07
CA TRP A 387 -29.05 25.22 -29.61
C TRP A 387 -30.02 24.23 -30.28
N PRO A 388 -31.30 24.12 -29.88
CA PRO A 388 -32.23 23.18 -30.49
C PRO A 388 -32.41 23.49 -31.98
N GLY A 389 -31.92 22.58 -32.83
CA GLY A 389 -32.12 22.63 -34.27
C GLY A 389 -33.62 22.60 -34.60
N LYS A 390 -34.04 23.44 -35.57
CA LYS A 390 -35.42 23.48 -36.07
C LYS A 390 -35.91 22.06 -36.39
N LYS A 391 -36.99 21.63 -35.73
CA LYS A 391 -37.65 20.33 -35.98
C LYS A 391 -37.97 20.20 -37.48
N LYS A 392 -37.40 19.20 -38.14
CA LYS A 392 -37.85 18.79 -39.49
C LYS A 392 -39.19 18.06 -39.37
N PRO A 393 -40.12 18.18 -40.35
CA PRO A 393 -41.40 17.50 -40.29
C PRO A 393 -41.21 15.99 -40.39
N GLN A 394 -41.81 15.23 -39.46
CA GLN A 394 -41.89 13.77 -39.55
C GLN A 394 -42.85 13.39 -40.69
N TYR A 395 -42.38 12.53 -41.59
CA TYR A 395 -43.23 11.91 -42.62
C TYR A 395 -43.87 10.65 -42.00
N GLU A 396 -45.18 10.67 -41.79
CA GLU A 396 -45.95 9.49 -41.40
C GLU A 396 -45.90 8.44 -42.52
N ARG A 397 -45.41 7.24 -42.20
CA ARG A 397 -45.65 6.06 -43.04
C ARG A 397 -47.04 5.51 -42.72
N GLN A 398 -47.99 5.75 -43.62
CA GLN A 398 -49.20 4.94 -43.70
C GLN A 398 -48.84 3.54 -44.22
N SER A 399 -49.08 2.51 -43.40
CA SER A 399 -49.17 1.12 -43.84
C SER A 399 -50.46 0.93 -44.64
N ARG A 400 -50.36 0.41 -45.87
CA ARG A 400 -51.46 -0.21 -46.59
C ARG A 400 -51.16 -1.69 -46.81
N TYR A 401 -52.12 -2.49 -46.34
CA TYR A 401 -52.41 -3.91 -46.54
C TYR A 401 -51.40 -4.93 -46.01
#